data_AF-A0A1Q6LNN7-F1
#
_entry.id   AF-A0A1Q6LNN7-F1
#
_cell.length_a   1.000
_cell.length_b   1.000
_cell.length_c   1.000
_cell.angle_alpha   90.00
_cell.angle_beta   90.00
_cell.angle_gamma   90.00
#
_symmetry.space_group_name_H-M   'P 1'
#
loop_
_entity.id
_entity.type
_entity.pdbx_description
1 polymer ?
#
loop_
_entity_poly.entity_id
_entity_poly.type
_entity_poly.pdbx_seq_one_letter_code
_entity_poly.pdbx_strand_id
1 'polypeptide(L)'
;MLNMSNSEQKNVNSENNTLIINNKNYEIDKIEICGKYNIELVTKNSNITLYLDLNKDVIASLVLNEKTNISDKISKDQNIKIENISYTFYIENELYITKINDNGYKIELSMPNIELLIPPFDEINKSRNDTNKSFLKNIYLNVVIELK
;
A
#
# COMPACT_ATOMS: atom_id res chain seq x y z
N MET A 1 12.41 -37.42 -30.16
CA MET A 1 12.25 -35.96 -29.97
C MET A 1 11.44 -35.77 -28.70
N LEU A 2 12.04 -35.19 -27.67
CA LEU A 2 11.41 -34.96 -26.38
C LEU A 2 10.40 -33.82 -26.52
N ASN A 3 9.12 -34.12 -26.27
CA ASN A 3 8.09 -33.12 -26.06
C ASN A 3 8.48 -32.28 -24.85
N MET A 4 8.77 -31.01 -25.08
CA MET A 4 8.94 -30.04 -24.00
C MET A 4 7.61 -29.87 -23.29
N SER A 5 7.60 -30.40 -22.07
CA SER A 5 6.58 -30.29 -21.06
C SER A 5 6.14 -28.85 -20.84
N ASN A 6 4.81 -28.69 -20.77
CA ASN A 6 4.08 -27.58 -20.21
C ASN A 6 4.91 -26.79 -19.19
N SER A 7 5.32 -25.58 -19.55
CA SER A 7 5.46 -24.54 -18.54
C SER A 7 4.03 -24.21 -18.09
N GLU A 8 3.54 -24.99 -17.14
CA GLU A 8 2.55 -24.49 -16.19
C GLU A 8 3.14 -23.19 -15.65
N GLN A 9 2.68 -22.05 -16.19
CA GLN A 9 2.59 -20.84 -15.41
C GLN A 9 1.83 -21.27 -14.16
N LYS A 10 2.59 -21.57 -13.11
CA LYS A 10 2.05 -21.57 -11.76
C LYS A 10 1.47 -20.17 -11.63
N ASN A 11 0.15 -20.09 -11.79
CA ASN A 11 -0.66 -19.16 -11.05
C ASN A 11 -0.12 -19.26 -9.64
N VAL A 12 0.72 -18.29 -9.27
CA VAL A 12 0.91 -17.95 -7.87
C VAL A 12 -0.51 -17.56 -7.48
N ASN A 13 -1.23 -18.53 -6.89
CA ASN A 13 -2.55 -18.30 -6.31
C ASN A 13 -2.43 -16.96 -5.62
N SER A 14 -3.23 -15.98 -6.04
CA SER A 14 -3.22 -14.65 -5.46
C SER A 14 -3.43 -14.84 -3.97
N GLU A 15 -2.33 -14.80 -3.18
CA GLU A 15 -2.44 -14.54 -1.77
C GLU A 15 -3.27 -13.26 -1.72
N ASN A 16 -4.44 -13.33 -1.10
CA ASN A 16 -5.47 -12.31 -1.20
C ASN A 16 -4.88 -10.94 -0.85
N ASN A 17 -4.55 -10.16 -1.87
CA ASN A 17 -4.08 -8.80 -1.74
C ASN A 17 -5.18 -8.05 -0.99
N THR A 18 -4.88 -7.62 0.24
CA THR A 18 -5.89 -7.10 1.17
C THR A 18 -5.54 -5.69 1.55
N LEU A 19 -6.52 -4.80 1.42
CA LEU A 19 -6.51 -3.46 2.02
C LEU A 19 -7.61 -3.40 3.07
N ILE A 20 -7.24 -3.07 4.30
CA ILE A 20 -8.18 -2.89 5.40
C ILE A 20 -8.04 -1.46 5.89
N ILE A 21 -9.14 -0.73 5.99
CA ILE A 21 -9.17 0.64 6.54
C ILE A 21 -10.32 0.71 7.51
N ASN A 22 -10.10 1.23 8.72
CA ASN A 22 -11.14 1.28 9.76
C ASN A 22 -11.82 -0.07 9.98
N ASN A 23 -11.06 -1.16 9.91
CA ASN A 23 -11.52 -2.55 10.02
C ASN A 23 -12.52 -2.99 8.92
N LYS A 24 -12.63 -2.24 7.82
CA LYS A 24 -13.38 -2.63 6.62
C LYS A 24 -12.42 -3.17 5.58
N ASN A 25 -12.75 -4.31 5.00
CA ASN A 25 -11.98 -4.93 3.92
C ASN A 25 -12.35 -4.31 2.57
N TYR A 26 -11.33 -4.06 1.76
CA TYR A 26 -11.44 -3.60 0.39
C TYR A 26 -10.69 -4.57 -0.52
N GLU A 27 -11.37 -5.08 -1.54
CA GLU A 27 -10.78 -5.93 -2.57
C GLU A 27 -9.89 -5.07 -3.47
N ILE A 28 -8.64 -5.48 -3.65
CA ILE A 28 -7.70 -4.81 -4.56
C ILE A 28 -7.96 -5.33 -5.98
N ASP A 29 -8.34 -4.43 -6.89
CA ASP A 29 -8.59 -4.74 -8.30
C ASP A 29 -7.30 -4.71 -9.11
N LYS A 30 -6.45 -3.72 -8.83
CA LYS A 30 -5.23 -3.47 -9.59
C LYS A 30 -4.09 -2.99 -8.71
N ILE A 31 -2.89 -3.47 -9.00
CA ILE A 31 -1.62 -3.01 -8.44
C ILE A 31 -0.79 -2.46 -9.59
N GLU A 32 -0.43 -1.20 -9.52
CA GLU A 32 0.38 -0.51 -10.52
C GLU A 32 1.68 -0.03 -9.91
N ILE A 33 2.76 -0.10 -10.69
CA ILE A 33 4.02 0.55 -10.36
C ILE A 33 4.06 1.83 -11.16
N CYS A 34 3.83 2.95 -10.48
CA CYS A 34 3.78 4.27 -11.08
C CYS A 34 5.17 4.89 -11.00
N GLY A 35 5.87 4.95 -12.13
CA GLY A 35 7.29 5.26 -12.10
C GLY A 35 8.12 4.02 -11.73
N LYS A 36 9.20 4.18 -10.97
CA LYS A 36 10.14 3.08 -10.70
C LYS A 36 9.95 2.41 -9.34
N TYR A 37 9.46 3.16 -8.35
CA TYR A 37 9.36 2.68 -6.97
C TYR A 37 8.08 3.13 -6.24
N ASN A 38 7.14 3.73 -6.97
CA ASN A 38 5.87 4.13 -6.40
C ASN A 38 4.85 3.04 -6.71
N ILE A 39 4.10 2.62 -5.69
CA ILE A 39 3.07 1.60 -5.81
C ILE A 39 1.73 2.27 -5.67
N GLU A 40 0.86 2.05 -6.64
CA GLU A 40 -0.53 2.46 -6.63
C GLU A 40 -1.42 1.22 -6.49
N LEU A 41 -2.28 1.21 -5.49
CA LEU A 41 -3.27 0.16 -5.28
C LEU A 41 -4.66 0.74 -5.51
N VAL A 42 -5.39 0.16 -6.46
CA VAL A 42 -6.75 0.59 -6.81
C VAL A 42 -7.73 -0.48 -6.34
N THR A 43 -8.72 -0.08 -5.55
CA THR A 43 -9.74 -0.98 -5.02
C THR A 43 -10.88 -1.23 -6.00
N LYS A 44 -11.48 -2.41 -5.94
CA LYS A 44 -12.66 -2.78 -6.72
C LYS A 44 -13.91 -2.11 -6.16
N ASN A 45 -14.77 -1.61 -7.05
CA ASN A 45 -16.08 -1.02 -6.70
C ASN A 45 -15.99 0.07 -5.61
N SER A 46 -14.83 0.70 -5.45
CA SER A 46 -14.54 1.72 -4.45
C SER A 46 -13.55 2.70 -5.06
N ASN A 47 -13.75 3.99 -4.86
CA ASN A 47 -12.85 5.03 -5.35
C ASN A 47 -11.71 5.24 -4.34
N ILE A 48 -10.99 4.18 -3.97
CA ILE A 48 -9.86 4.24 -3.05
C ILE A 48 -8.58 3.92 -3.80
N THR A 49 -7.60 4.80 -3.62
CA THR A 49 -6.27 4.64 -4.18
C THR A 49 -5.22 4.86 -3.09
N LEU A 50 -4.38 3.85 -2.83
CA LEU A 50 -3.24 3.97 -1.93
C LEU A 50 -1.95 4.14 -2.73
N TYR A 51 -1.18 5.17 -2.40
CA TYR A 51 0.14 5.47 -2.96
C TYR A 51 1.23 5.23 -1.93
N LEU A 52 2.17 4.36 -2.26
CA LEU A 52 3.38 4.12 -1.47
C LEU A 52 4.63 4.52 -2.28
N ASP A 53 5.40 5.49 -1.81
CA ASP A 53 6.68 5.89 -2.41
C ASP A 53 7.83 5.16 -1.71
N LEU A 54 8.36 4.14 -2.37
CA LEU A 54 9.51 3.38 -1.88
C LEU A 54 10.80 3.96 -2.45
N ASN A 55 11.89 3.98 -1.69
CA ASN A 55 13.18 4.41 -2.22
C ASN A 55 13.85 3.26 -3.01
N LYS A 56 14.46 3.57 -4.15
CA LYS A 56 15.32 2.65 -4.93
C LYS A 56 16.29 1.87 -4.07
N ASP A 57 16.96 2.58 -3.16
CA ASP A 57 18.03 2.04 -2.36
C ASP A 57 17.50 0.99 -1.36
N VAL A 58 16.22 1.12 -0.97
CA VAL A 58 15.54 0.11 -0.16
C VAL A 58 15.42 -1.19 -0.94
N ILE A 59 14.85 -1.15 -2.14
CA ILE A 59 14.65 -2.35 -2.97
C ILE A 59 15.98 -3.03 -3.30
N ALA A 60 17.02 -2.25 -3.63
CA ALA A 60 18.34 -2.79 -3.92
C ALA A 60 19.03 -3.43 -2.71
N SER A 61 18.66 -3.02 -1.48
CA SER A 61 19.22 -3.55 -0.24
C SER A 61 18.58 -4.85 0.25
N LEU A 62 17.48 -5.31 -0.37
CA LEU A 62 16.71 -6.45 0.11
C LEU A 62 17.44 -7.78 -0.16
N VAL A 63 17.45 -8.62 0.87
CA VAL A 63 17.95 -10.00 0.80
C VAL A 63 16.79 -10.96 0.49
N LEU A 64 17.05 -11.96 -0.35
CA LEU A 64 16.07 -12.96 -0.75
C LEU A 64 15.50 -13.70 0.47
N ASN A 65 14.17 -13.77 0.57
CA ASN A 65 13.40 -14.40 1.65
C ASN A 65 13.62 -13.80 3.05
N GLU A 66 14.20 -12.60 3.14
CA GLU A 66 14.37 -11.89 4.41
C GLU A 66 13.31 -10.80 4.58
N LYS A 67 12.58 -10.85 5.70
CA LYS A 67 11.62 -9.82 6.07
C LYS A 67 12.35 -8.62 6.65
N THR A 68 12.37 -7.52 5.89
CA THR A 68 13.08 -6.30 6.24
C THR A 68 12.09 -5.21 6.66
N ASN A 69 12.28 -4.61 7.85
CA ASN A 69 11.57 -3.38 8.21
C ASN A 69 12.20 -2.20 7.46
N ILE A 70 11.37 -1.43 6.78
CA ILE A 70 11.80 -0.30 5.94
C ILE A 70 11.14 1.02 6.34
N SER A 71 10.42 1.08 7.47
CA SER A 71 9.69 2.29 7.90
C SER A 71 10.57 3.53 7.96
N ASP A 72 11.80 3.41 8.47
CA ASP A 72 12.77 4.52 8.53
C ASP A 72 13.44 4.86 7.18
N LYS A 73 13.23 4.04 6.15
CA LYS A 73 13.96 4.12 4.87
C LYS A 73 13.09 4.63 3.72
N ILE A 74 11.82 4.92 3.96
CA ILE A 74 10.88 5.46 2.97
C ILE A 74 10.54 6.92 3.27
N SER A 75 9.92 7.59 2.30
CA SER A 75 9.30 8.89 2.58
C SER A 75 8.32 8.75 3.74
N LYS A 76 8.40 9.66 4.71
CA LYS A 76 7.46 9.67 5.83
C LYS A 76 6.05 10.02 5.36
N ASP A 77 5.92 10.83 4.31
CA ASP A 77 4.63 11.24 3.76
C ASP A 77 4.16 10.23 2.71
N GLN A 78 3.16 9.43 3.06
CA GLN A 78 2.45 8.53 2.15
C GLN A 78 1.04 9.05 1.89
N ASN A 79 0.43 8.68 0.77
CA ASN A 79 -0.86 9.25 0.37
C ASN A 79 -1.92 8.17 0.16
N ILE A 80 -3.12 8.41 0.68
CA ILE A 80 -4.31 7.66 0.30
C ILE A 80 -5.39 8.63 -0.17
N LYS A 81 -5.96 8.34 -1.32
CA LYS A 81 -7.11 9.06 -1.87
C LYS A 81 -8.36 8.22 -1.66
N ILE A 82 -9.38 8.80 -1.04
CA ILE A 82 -10.70 8.19 -0.89
C ILE A 82 -11.70 9.16 -1.52
N GLU A 83 -12.39 8.71 -2.56
CA GLU A 83 -13.24 9.54 -3.40
C GLU A 83 -12.46 10.74 -3.95
N ASN A 84 -12.82 11.96 -3.55
CA ASN A 84 -12.18 13.21 -3.98
C ASN A 84 -11.31 13.85 -2.89
N ILE A 85 -11.05 13.14 -1.79
CA ILE A 85 -10.25 13.65 -0.66
C ILE A 85 -8.93 12.87 -0.60
N SER A 86 -7.83 13.61 -0.60
CA SER A 86 -6.48 13.06 -0.41
C SER A 86 -6.05 13.23 1.04
N TYR A 87 -5.49 12.16 1.60
CA TYR A 87 -5.02 12.08 2.98
C TYR A 87 -3.55 11.71 2.98
N THR A 88 -2.72 12.51 3.65
CA THR A 88 -1.32 12.18 3.91
C THR A 88 -1.20 11.51 5.26
N PHE A 89 -0.47 10.41 5.34
CA PHE A 89 -0.23 9.70 6.58
C PHE A 89 1.24 9.33 6.75
N TYR A 90 1.64 9.19 8.02
CA TYR A 90 3.02 8.94 8.45
C TYR A 90 3.21 7.47 8.80
N ILE A 91 4.20 6.80 8.20
CA ILE A 91 4.57 5.43 8.57
C ILE A 91 5.68 5.47 9.62
N GLU A 92 5.38 5.07 10.86
CA GLU A 92 6.38 5.05 11.94
C GLU A 92 7.16 3.74 12.01
N ASN A 93 6.51 2.57 12.22
CA ASN A 93 7.25 1.34 12.59
C ASN A 93 6.64 0.01 12.13
N GLU A 94 5.90 -0.02 11.02
CA GLU A 94 5.14 -1.20 10.64
C GLU A 94 5.03 -1.42 9.12
N LEU A 95 6.06 -1.02 8.36
CA LEU A 95 6.18 -1.35 6.94
C LEU A 95 7.34 -2.32 6.72
N TYR A 96 6.98 -3.50 6.22
CA TYR A 96 7.92 -4.58 5.94
C TYR A 96 7.89 -4.94 4.46
N ILE A 97 9.06 -5.24 3.91
CA ILE A 97 9.19 -5.85 2.58
C ILE A 97 10.00 -7.13 2.68
N THR A 98 9.53 -8.16 1.99
CA THR A 98 10.26 -9.42 1.77
C THR A 98 10.48 -9.62 0.27
N LYS A 99 11.73 -9.74 -0.18
CA LYS A 99 12.03 -10.14 -1.57
C LYS A 99 11.71 -11.63 -1.72
N ILE A 100 10.77 -11.99 -2.59
CA ILE A 100 10.33 -13.37 -2.83
C ILE A 100 11.16 -14.01 -3.96
N ASN A 101 11.44 -13.25 -5.01
CA ASN A 101 12.32 -13.64 -6.12
C ASN A 101 12.94 -12.36 -6.74
N ASP A 102 13.66 -12.47 -7.86
CA ASP A 102 14.33 -11.31 -8.47
C ASP A 102 13.39 -10.16 -8.85
N ASN A 103 12.14 -10.51 -9.15
CA ASN A 103 11.11 -9.58 -9.60
C ASN A 103 9.95 -9.47 -8.61
N GLY A 104 9.80 -10.41 -7.68
CA GLY A 104 8.66 -10.52 -6.76
C GLY A 104 8.97 -10.01 -5.36
N TYR A 105 8.09 -9.20 -4.80
CA TYR A 105 8.18 -8.59 -3.47
C TYR A 105 6.86 -8.72 -2.72
N LYS A 106 6.91 -9.06 -1.43
CA LYS A 106 5.77 -9.03 -0.52
C LYS A 106 5.89 -7.80 0.36
N ILE A 107 4.83 -6.99 0.39
CA ILE A 107 4.75 -5.76 1.18
C ILE A 107 3.67 -5.95 2.23
N GLU A 108 4.04 -5.68 3.47
CA GLU A 108 3.17 -5.78 4.63
C GLU A 108 3.20 -4.44 5.38
N LEU A 109 2.05 -3.76 5.43
CA LEU A 109 1.84 -2.56 6.24
C LEU A 109 0.82 -2.88 7.32
N SER A 110 1.11 -2.49 8.53
CA SER A 110 0.12 -2.37 9.59
C SER A 110 0.22 -0.96 10.13
N MET A 111 -0.90 -0.27 10.37
CA MET A 111 -0.90 1.06 10.97
C MET A 111 -2.16 1.19 11.81
N PRO A 112 -2.13 0.75 13.08
CA PRO A 112 -3.31 0.74 13.93
C PRO A 112 -3.84 2.15 14.19
N ASN A 113 -2.94 3.15 14.31
CA ASN A 113 -3.31 4.53 14.61
C ASN A 113 -2.65 5.48 13.62
N ILE A 114 -3.45 6.08 12.74
CA ILE A 114 -3.05 7.23 11.94
C ILE A 114 -3.79 8.43 12.51
N GLU A 115 -3.04 9.40 13.03
CA GLU A 115 -3.56 10.74 13.31
C GLU A 115 -3.33 11.61 12.08
N LEU A 116 -4.39 11.92 11.35
CA LEU A 116 -4.35 12.83 10.22
C LEU A 116 -4.43 14.28 10.72
N LEU A 117 -3.33 15.01 10.55
CA LEU A 117 -3.27 16.46 10.70
C LEU A 117 -3.99 17.10 9.51
N ILE A 118 -5.27 17.44 9.69
CA ILE A 118 -5.97 18.34 8.76
C ILE A 118 -5.37 19.74 8.98
N PRO A 119 -4.81 20.41 7.96
CA PRO A 119 -4.31 21.77 8.13
C PRO A 119 -5.43 22.71 8.60
N PRO A 120 -5.11 23.70 9.45
CA PRO A 120 -6.12 24.60 10.00
C PRO A 120 -6.91 25.30 8.90
N PHE A 121 -8.22 25.24 9.06
CA PHE A 121 -9.25 25.68 8.14
C PHE A 121 -9.38 27.21 8.09
N ASP A 122 -8.65 27.90 7.23
CA ASP A 122 -8.97 29.32 6.95
C ASP A 122 -9.89 29.53 5.73
N GLU A 123 -10.37 28.49 5.05
CA GLU A 123 -11.31 28.65 3.91
C GLU A 123 -12.53 27.72 3.89
N ILE A 124 -12.95 27.14 5.02
CA ILE A 124 -14.22 26.37 5.12
C ILE A 124 -15.13 27.01 6.17
N ASN A 125 -15.25 28.33 6.10
CA ASN A 125 -16.33 29.02 6.79
C ASN A 125 -17.64 28.74 6.04
N LYS A 126 -18.54 27.99 6.70
CA LYS A 126 -19.94 27.68 6.36
C LYS A 126 -20.21 26.27 5.83
N SER A 127 -19.93 25.26 6.65
CA SER A 127 -20.88 24.18 7.01
C SER A 127 -20.08 22.99 7.51
N ARG A 128 -20.14 22.73 8.82
CA ARG A 128 -19.85 21.42 9.45
C ARG A 128 -20.01 21.59 10.95
N ASN A 129 -21.24 21.91 11.36
CA ASN A 129 -21.69 21.42 12.65
C ASN A 129 -21.82 19.89 12.55
N ASP A 130 -21.55 19.24 13.69
CA ASP A 130 -21.80 17.83 14.02
C ASP A 130 -20.65 16.83 13.77
N THR A 131 -19.75 16.79 14.77
CA THR A 131 -19.31 15.61 15.56
C THR A 131 -18.92 14.26 14.92
N ASN A 132 -18.93 14.07 13.61
CA ASN A 132 -18.44 12.84 12.98
C ASN A 132 -17.11 13.08 12.27
N LYS A 133 -16.07 13.37 13.07
CA LYS A 133 -14.67 13.25 12.61
C LYS A 133 -14.40 11.77 12.36
N SER A 134 -14.72 11.28 11.16
CA SER A 134 -14.29 9.94 10.74
C SER A 134 -12.80 10.00 10.48
N PHE A 135 -12.02 9.49 11.43
CA PHE A 135 -10.57 9.34 11.30
C PHE A 135 -10.27 8.13 10.43
N LEU A 136 -9.31 8.27 9.52
CA LEU A 136 -8.64 7.13 8.87
C LEU A 136 -7.77 6.48 9.95
N LYS A 137 -8.16 5.31 10.45
CA LYS A 137 -7.42 4.49 11.41
C LYS A 137 -7.27 3.09 10.84
N ASN A 138 -6.44 2.26 11.48
CA ASN A 138 -6.40 0.82 11.20
C ASN A 138 -6.17 0.53 9.71
N ILE A 139 -5.15 1.15 9.11
CA ILE A 139 -4.77 0.84 7.72
C ILE A 139 -3.87 -0.40 7.76
N TYR A 140 -4.32 -1.48 7.16
CA TYR A 140 -3.54 -2.69 6.98
C TYR A 140 -3.46 -3.04 5.50
N LEU A 141 -2.28 -3.49 5.10
CA LEU A 141 -1.99 -3.90 3.74
C LEU A 141 -1.17 -5.18 3.74
N ASN A 142 -1.58 -6.14 2.92
CA ASN A 142 -0.71 -7.26 2.55
C ASN A 142 -0.82 -7.46 1.04
N VAL A 143 0.26 -7.19 0.31
CA VAL A 143 0.28 -7.30 -1.14
C VAL A 143 1.53 -7.95 -1.67
N VAL A 144 1.36 -8.77 -2.71
CA VAL A 144 2.46 -9.31 -3.51
C VAL A 144 2.54 -8.54 -4.83
N ILE A 145 3.74 -8.07 -5.17
CA ILE A 145 4.02 -7.26 -6.35
C ILE A 145 5.11 -7.94 -7.16
N GLU A 146 4.91 -8.02 -8.48
CA GLU A 146 5.93 -8.45 -9.43
C GLU A 146 6.37 -7.27 -10.31
N LEU A 147 7.62 -6.86 -10.20
CA LEU A 147 8.27 -5.88 -11.08
C LEU A 147 8.57 -6.58 -12.41
N LYS A 148 7.88 -6.20 -13.48
CA LYS A 148 8.15 -6.69 -14.85
C LYS A 148 9.27 -5.90 -15.52
#